data_AF-U5QSA0-F1
#
_entry.id   AF-U5QSA0-F1
#
_cell.length_a   1.000
_cell.length_b   1.000
_cell.length_c   1.000
_cell.angle_alpha   90.00
_cell.angle_beta   90.00
_cell.angle_gamma   90.00
#
_symmetry.space_group_name_H-M   'P 1'
#
loop_
_entity.id
_entity.type
_entity.pdbx_description
1 polymer ?
#
loop_
_entity_poly.entity_id
_entity_poly.type
_entity_poly.pdbx_seq_one_letter_code
_entity_poly.pdbx_strand_id
1 'polypeptide(L)'
;MRRWVVLFCLLGCLGGWPLLADDLPFDVTMSRGQPYVSLMAVAQAFRANLRVLPADRAVNLQFANQEASISDGTVLTLNRQLIVLSVAPYWRGEELYVPLDAVQKIFYVTVHWRIHTRQVTFSPAASEGPALIPIAR
;
A
#
# COMPACT_ATOMS: atom_id res chain seq x y z
N MET A 1 -29.64 45.52 -7.90
CA MET A 1 -28.54 44.59 -8.23
C MET A 1 -27.37 44.90 -7.30
N ARG A 2 -27.24 44.20 -6.17
CA ARG A 2 -26.24 44.48 -5.12
C ARG A 2 -25.39 43.23 -4.88
N ARG A 3 -24.08 43.43 -4.98
CA ARG A 3 -22.99 42.45 -4.92
C ARG A 3 -22.91 41.78 -3.55
N TRP A 4 -22.83 40.46 -3.52
CA TRP A 4 -22.41 39.69 -2.35
C TRP A 4 -20.89 39.49 -2.41
N VAL A 5 -20.20 39.97 -1.39
CA VAL A 5 -18.79 39.70 -1.14
C VAL A 5 -18.72 38.36 -0.42
N VAL A 6 -18.25 37.31 -1.09
CA VAL A 6 -17.93 36.04 -0.44
C VAL A 6 -16.50 36.15 0.08
N LEU A 7 -16.39 36.31 1.39
CA LEU A 7 -15.14 36.30 2.13
C LEU A 7 -14.62 34.85 2.16
N PHE A 8 -13.59 34.56 1.37
CA PHE A 8 -12.91 33.28 1.36
C PHE A 8 -12.15 33.09 2.67
N CYS A 9 -12.58 32.13 3.50
CA CYS A 9 -11.84 31.70 4.69
C CYS A 9 -10.53 31.04 4.28
N LEU A 10 -9.41 31.72 4.54
CA LEU A 10 -8.07 31.16 4.60
C LEU A 10 -7.69 30.98 6.08
N LEU A 11 -7.95 29.79 6.61
CA LEU A 11 -7.34 29.23 7.82
C LEU A 11 -7.27 27.72 7.54
N GLY A 12 -6.12 27.15 7.26
CA GLY A 12 -5.08 26.98 8.26
C GLY A 12 -5.29 25.67 9.00
N CYS A 13 -5.19 24.55 8.28
CA CYS A 13 -5.02 23.21 8.86
C CYS A 13 -3.96 22.47 8.04
N LEU A 14 -2.69 22.75 8.34
CA LEU A 14 -1.58 21.83 8.09
C LEU A 14 -1.69 20.70 9.12
N GLY A 15 -2.75 19.89 9.03
CA GLY A 15 -2.89 18.66 9.79
C GLY A 15 -2.43 17.53 8.89
N GLY A 16 -1.32 16.87 9.25
CA GLY A 16 -0.81 15.72 8.53
C GLY A 16 -1.95 14.77 8.18
N TRP A 17 -2.19 14.58 6.89
CA TRP A 17 -3.16 13.59 6.44
C TRP A 17 -2.73 12.25 7.02
N PRO A 18 -3.55 11.59 7.85
CA PRO A 18 -3.32 10.20 8.12
C PRO A 18 -3.33 9.50 6.77
N LEU A 19 -2.41 8.56 6.56
CA LEU A 19 -2.56 7.53 5.55
C LEU A 19 -3.84 6.75 5.90
N LEU A 20 -5.00 7.33 5.58
CA LEU A 20 -6.30 6.71 5.60
C LEU A 20 -6.30 5.74 4.42
N ALA A 21 -5.65 4.59 4.64
CA ALA A 21 -6.25 3.37 4.14
C ALA A 21 -7.60 3.32 4.85
N ASP A 22 -8.66 3.73 4.15
CA ASP A 22 -10.01 3.49 4.63
C ASP A 22 -10.09 2.00 5.04
N ASP A 23 -10.82 1.68 6.12
CA ASP A 23 -11.08 0.31 6.61
C ASP A 23 -11.89 -0.55 5.60
N LEU A 24 -11.72 -0.29 4.31
CA LEU A 24 -12.36 -0.98 3.21
C LEU A 24 -11.76 -2.40 3.11
N PRO A 25 -12.59 -3.44 3.24
CA PRO A 25 -12.12 -4.79 3.07
C PRO A 25 -11.73 -5.03 1.61
N PHE A 26 -10.60 -5.70 1.41
CA PHE A 26 -10.17 -6.15 0.09
C PHE A 26 -10.60 -7.58 -0.14
N ASP A 27 -11.12 -7.85 -1.34
CA ASP A 27 -11.38 -9.21 -1.81
C ASP A 27 -10.07 -9.96 -2.01
N VAL A 28 -9.97 -11.12 -1.38
CA VAL A 28 -8.80 -11.99 -1.49
C VAL A 28 -9.08 -13.16 -2.40
N THR A 29 -8.15 -13.36 -3.34
CA THR A 29 -8.09 -14.55 -4.16
C THR A 29 -7.15 -15.57 -3.53
N MET A 30 -7.60 -16.82 -3.42
CA MET A 30 -6.73 -17.92 -3.01
C MET A 30 -6.07 -18.55 -4.23
N SER A 31 -4.74 -18.70 -4.20
CA SER A 31 -3.98 -19.45 -5.21
C SER A 31 -2.93 -20.31 -4.51
N ARG A 32 -2.88 -21.61 -4.83
CA ARG A 32 -1.95 -22.58 -4.21
C ARG A 32 -1.95 -22.54 -2.67
N GLY A 33 -3.12 -22.33 -2.07
CA GLY A 33 -3.28 -22.26 -0.62
C GLY A 33 -2.82 -20.94 0.03
N GLN A 34 -2.43 -19.94 -0.77
CA GLN A 34 -2.01 -18.63 -0.28
C GLN A 34 -2.97 -17.50 -0.69
N PRO A 35 -3.14 -16.48 0.16
CA PRO A 35 -3.97 -15.32 -0.14
C PRO A 35 -3.22 -14.30 -1.01
N TYR A 36 -3.90 -13.83 -2.05
CA TYR A 36 -3.45 -12.80 -2.97
C TYR A 36 -4.47 -11.68 -3.08
N VAL A 37 -3.97 -10.48 -3.36
CA VAL A 37 -4.79 -9.28 -3.63
C VAL A 37 -4.38 -8.64 -4.93
N SER A 38 -5.33 -7.96 -5.58
CA SER A 38 -5.05 -7.14 -6.75
C SER A 38 -4.19 -5.95 -6.35
N LEU A 39 -2.99 -5.85 -6.91
CA LEU A 39 -2.08 -4.74 -6.64
C LEU A 39 -2.67 -3.40 -7.08
N MET A 40 -3.51 -3.40 -8.12
CA MET A 40 -4.23 -2.22 -8.59
C MET A 40 -5.19 -1.70 -7.52
N ALA A 41 -6.01 -2.57 -6.95
CA ALA A 41 -6.97 -2.20 -5.90
C ALA A 41 -6.25 -1.65 -4.66
N VAL A 42 -5.15 -2.29 -4.25
CA VAL A 42 -4.30 -1.80 -3.15
C VAL A 42 -3.70 -0.44 -3.49
N ALA A 43 -3.09 -0.28 -4.66
CA ALA A 43 -2.50 0.99 -5.08
C ALA A 43 -3.52 2.13 -5.08
N GLN A 44 -4.73 1.89 -5.57
CA GLN A 44 -5.81 2.87 -5.54
C GLN A 44 -6.18 3.28 -4.11
N ALA A 45 -6.30 2.32 -3.19
CA ALA A 45 -6.66 2.59 -1.80
C ALA A 45 -5.56 3.39 -1.07
N PHE A 46 -4.29 3.11 -1.35
CA PHE A 46 -3.15 3.86 -0.78
C PHE A 46 -2.78 5.11 -1.57
N ARG A 47 -3.55 5.45 -2.62
CA ARG A 47 -3.28 6.58 -3.54
C ARG A 47 -1.86 6.52 -4.13
N ALA A 48 -1.38 5.31 -4.39
CA ALA A 48 -0.11 5.05 -5.05
C ALA A 48 -0.26 5.23 -6.56
N ASN A 49 0.76 5.82 -7.20
CA ASN A 49 0.87 5.85 -8.65
C ASN A 49 1.42 4.50 -9.13
N LEU A 50 0.58 3.75 -9.85
CA LEU A 50 0.93 2.45 -10.41
C LEU A 50 1.11 2.59 -11.93
N ARG A 51 2.28 2.17 -12.42
CA ARG A 51 2.59 2.08 -13.84
C ARG A 51 2.88 0.63 -14.21
N VAL A 52 2.03 0.07 -15.07
CA VAL A 52 2.23 -1.26 -15.66
C VAL A 52 3.21 -1.16 -16.83
N LEU A 53 4.14 -2.11 -16.91
CA LEU A 53 5.10 -2.29 -17.99
C LEU A 53 4.82 -3.65 -18.65
N PRO A 54 3.91 -3.72 -19.65
CA PRO A 54 3.43 -4.99 -20.19
C PRO A 54 4.53 -5.82 -20.87
N ALA A 55 5.46 -5.15 -21.54
CA ALA A 55 6.58 -5.79 -22.24
C ALA A 55 7.49 -6.56 -21.28
N ASP A 56 7.67 -6.03 -20.07
CA ASP A 56 8.57 -6.58 -19.05
C ASP A 56 7.83 -7.41 -17.99
N ARG A 57 6.50 -7.56 -18.13
CA ARG A 57 5.62 -8.15 -17.10
C ARG A 57 5.91 -7.61 -15.71
N ALA A 58 6.10 -6.30 -15.64
CA ALA A 58 6.48 -5.59 -14.43
C ALA A 58 5.49 -4.49 -14.07
N VAL A 59 5.49 -4.11 -12.81
CA VAL A 59 4.73 -2.98 -12.26
C VAL A 59 5.67 -2.12 -11.44
N ASN A 60 5.68 -0.82 -11.74
CA ASN A 60 6.33 0.19 -10.93
C ASN A 60 5.28 0.93 -10.10
N LEU A 61 5.59 1.14 -8.84
CA LEU A 61 4.74 1.78 -7.85
C LEU A 61 5.50 2.94 -7.22
N GLN A 62 4.84 4.08 -7.12
CA GLN A 62 5.32 5.23 -6.39
C GLN A 62 4.28 5.66 -5.37
N PHE A 63 4.64 5.69 -4.10
CA PHE A 63 3.76 6.14 -3.02
C PHE A 63 4.59 6.86 -1.95
N ALA A 64 4.07 7.98 -1.44
CA ALA A 64 4.83 8.88 -0.58
C ALA A 64 6.23 9.16 -1.18
N ASN A 65 7.30 8.81 -0.47
CA ASN A 65 8.69 8.96 -0.90
C ASN A 65 9.36 7.61 -1.25
N GLN A 66 8.56 6.61 -1.60
CA GLN A 66 9.04 5.26 -1.90
C GLN A 66 8.76 4.87 -3.34
N GLU A 67 9.67 4.10 -3.91
CA GLU A 67 9.57 3.50 -5.23
C GLU A 67 9.70 1.99 -5.10
N ALA A 68 8.72 1.26 -5.62
CA ALA A 68 8.74 -0.20 -5.69
C ALA A 68 8.63 -0.67 -7.14
N SER A 69 9.36 -1.72 -7.49
CA SER A 69 9.25 -2.41 -8.77
C SER A 69 9.06 -3.90 -8.52
N ILE A 70 8.03 -4.48 -9.13
CA ILE A 70 7.62 -5.87 -8.96
C ILE A 70 7.51 -6.49 -10.35
N SER A 71 8.18 -7.62 -10.56
CA SER A 71 8.08 -8.43 -11.79
C SER A 71 7.50 -9.82 -11.48
N ASP A 72 7.48 -10.69 -12.48
CA ASP A 72 7.14 -12.10 -12.32
C ASP A 72 8.25 -12.88 -11.59
N GLY A 73 8.31 -12.74 -10.27
CA GLY A 73 9.29 -13.44 -9.46
C GLY A 73 9.13 -13.21 -7.97
N THR A 74 9.91 -13.93 -7.18
CA THR A 74 9.91 -13.79 -5.71
C THR A 74 10.76 -12.61 -5.23
N VAL A 75 11.26 -11.76 -6.12
CA VAL A 75 12.10 -10.62 -5.75
C VAL A 75 11.43 -9.35 -6.26
N LEU A 76 11.21 -8.40 -5.35
CA LEU A 76 10.84 -7.04 -5.69
C LEU A 76 11.97 -6.09 -5.32
N THR A 77 11.99 -4.92 -5.95
CA THR A 77 12.88 -3.83 -5.56
C THR A 77 12.08 -2.78 -4.81
N LEU A 78 12.52 -2.37 -3.62
CA LEU A 78 11.96 -1.25 -2.86
C LEU A 78 13.08 -0.27 -2.54
N ASN A 79 13.00 0.97 -3.00
CA ASN A 79 14.04 2.00 -2.83
C ASN A 79 15.43 1.48 -3.23
N ARG A 80 15.51 0.75 -4.36
CA ARG A 80 16.72 0.09 -4.88
C ARG A 80 17.27 -1.07 -4.04
N GLN A 81 16.54 -1.51 -3.02
CA GLN A 81 16.87 -2.69 -2.22
C GLN A 81 16.08 -3.89 -2.70
N LEU A 82 16.73 -5.05 -2.81
CA LEU A 82 16.08 -6.30 -3.16
C LEU A 82 15.37 -6.89 -1.95
N ILE A 83 14.09 -7.21 -2.10
CA ILE A 83 13.25 -7.80 -1.07
C ILE A 83 12.69 -9.12 -1.60
N VAL A 84 12.93 -10.19 -0.84
CA VAL A 84 12.42 -11.52 -1.16
C VAL A 84 11.00 -11.67 -0.62
N LEU A 85 10.09 -12.13 -1.48
CA LEU A 85 8.71 -12.47 -1.20
C LEU A 85 8.58 -13.94 -0.82
N SER A 86 7.55 -14.23 -0.02
CA SER A 86 7.23 -15.60 0.38
C SER A 86 6.89 -16.49 -0.82
N VAL A 87 6.15 -15.96 -1.80
CA VAL A 87 5.79 -16.62 -3.06
C VAL A 87 5.76 -15.58 -4.19
N ALA A 88 5.93 -16.05 -5.43
CA ALA A 88 5.85 -15.21 -6.60
C ALA A 88 4.43 -14.62 -6.76
N PRO A 89 4.32 -13.34 -7.17
CA PRO A 89 3.07 -12.79 -7.66
C PRO A 89 2.72 -13.44 -9.01
N TYR A 90 1.49 -13.28 -9.45
CA TYR A 90 1.06 -13.82 -10.74
C TYR A 90 0.13 -12.87 -11.47
N TRP A 91 0.16 -12.95 -12.79
CA TRP A 91 -0.72 -12.19 -13.67
C TRP A 91 -2.03 -12.93 -13.91
N ARG A 92 -3.16 -12.23 -13.83
CA ARG A 92 -4.48 -12.71 -14.28
C ARG A 92 -5.07 -11.63 -15.18
N GLY A 93 -5.02 -11.88 -16.49
CA GLY A 93 -5.32 -10.84 -17.48
C GLY A 93 -4.28 -9.72 -17.40
N GLU A 94 -4.74 -8.48 -17.28
CA GLU A 94 -3.89 -7.27 -17.16
C GLU A 94 -3.59 -6.88 -15.71
N GLU A 95 -4.05 -7.67 -14.74
CA GLU A 95 -3.89 -7.40 -13.32
C GLU A 95 -2.79 -8.27 -12.70
N LEU A 96 -1.93 -7.63 -11.91
CA LEU A 96 -0.95 -8.29 -11.07
C LEU A 96 -1.55 -8.59 -9.70
N TYR A 97 -1.58 -9.87 -9.35
CA TYR A 97 -1.98 -10.35 -8.03
C TYR A 97 -0.73 -10.63 -7.20
N VAL A 98 -0.63 -9.98 -6.04
CA VAL A 98 0.53 -10.08 -5.15
C VAL A 98 0.17 -10.79 -3.85
N PRO A 99 1.10 -11.54 -3.25
CA PRO A 99 0.88 -12.12 -1.93
C PRO A 99 0.78 -11.01 -0.87
N LEU A 100 0.09 -11.28 0.24
CA LEU A 100 -0.12 -10.29 1.31
C LEU A 100 1.19 -9.76 1.91
N ASP A 101 2.26 -10.58 1.94
CA ASP A 101 3.55 -10.14 2.46
C ASP A 101 4.21 -9.07 1.58
N ALA A 102 3.94 -9.05 0.27
CA ALA A 102 4.37 -7.96 -0.61
C ALA A 102 3.72 -6.64 -0.20
N VAL A 103 2.41 -6.65 0.08
CA VAL A 103 1.66 -5.45 0.50
C VAL A 103 2.20 -4.91 1.83
N GLN A 104 2.42 -5.79 2.81
CA GLN A 104 3.01 -5.42 4.09
C GLN A 104 4.38 -4.74 3.93
N LYS A 105 5.24 -5.29 3.07
CA LYS A 105 6.61 -4.80 2.85
C LYS A 105 6.65 -3.49 2.08
N ILE A 106 5.79 -3.33 1.08
CA ILE A 106 5.70 -2.10 0.28
C ILE A 106 5.09 -1.00 1.14
N PHE A 107 3.85 -1.16 1.59
CA PHE A 107 3.10 -0.06 2.22
C PHE A 107 3.41 0.15 3.70
N TYR A 108 4.29 -0.68 4.29
CA TYR A 108 4.61 -0.67 5.72
C TYR A 108 3.34 -0.75 6.59
N VAL A 109 2.54 -1.79 6.34
CA VAL A 109 1.24 -2.01 6.99
C VAL A 109 1.16 -3.35 7.70
N THR A 110 0.37 -3.41 8.76
CA THR A 110 -0.04 -4.67 9.38
C THR A 110 -1.27 -5.21 8.66
N VAL A 111 -1.20 -6.49 8.27
CA VAL A 111 -2.25 -7.21 7.55
C VAL A 111 -3.14 -7.94 8.55
N HIS A 112 -4.45 -7.66 8.52
CA HIS A 112 -5.44 -8.37 9.32
C HIS A 112 -6.28 -9.27 8.40
N TRP A 113 -6.06 -10.57 8.48
CA TRP A 113 -6.77 -11.56 7.66
C TRP A 113 -7.96 -12.15 8.41
N ARG A 114 -9.17 -12.00 7.86
CA ARG A 114 -10.39 -12.67 8.36
C ARG A 114 -10.71 -13.88 7.49
N ILE A 115 -10.27 -15.05 7.93
CA ILE A 115 -10.40 -16.31 7.18
C ILE A 115 -11.86 -16.67 6.82
N HIS A 116 -12.82 -16.41 7.71
CA HIS A 116 -14.23 -16.78 7.52
C HIS A 116 -14.89 -15.94 6.42
N THR A 117 -14.54 -14.66 6.31
CA THR A 117 -15.12 -13.74 5.32
C THR A 117 -14.26 -13.57 4.08
N ARG A 118 -13.04 -14.14 4.08
CA ARG A 118 -12.02 -13.98 3.03
C ARG A 118 -11.69 -12.51 2.74
N GLN A 119 -11.67 -11.69 3.78
CA GLN A 119 -11.39 -10.26 3.69
C GLN A 119 -10.07 -9.92 4.38
N VAL A 120 -9.32 -9.01 3.77
CA VAL A 120 -8.16 -8.37 4.40
C VAL A 120 -8.48 -6.92 4.70
N THR A 121 -8.05 -6.45 5.86
CA THR A 121 -7.88 -5.02 6.14
C THR A 121 -6.41 -4.72 6.43
N PHE A 122 -6.01 -3.49 6.15
CA PHE A 122 -4.65 -3.01 6.40
C PHE A 122 -4.69 -1.89 7.42
N SER A 123 -3.75 -1.92 8.35
CA SER A 123 -3.56 -0.82 9.32
C SER A 123 -2.13 -0.33 9.22
N PRO A 124 -1.84 0.97 9.42
CA PRO A 124 -0.46 1.44 9.50
C PRO A 124 0.34 0.59 10.49
N ALA A 125 1.52 0.11 10.09
CA ALA A 125 2.39 -0.55 11.05
C ALA A 125 2.71 0.49 12.15
N ALA A 126 2.59 0.09 13.41
CA ALA A 126 2.93 0.96 14.53
C ALA A 126 4.36 1.45 14.30
N SER A 127 4.49 2.75 14.05
CA SER A 127 5.78 3.44 14.10
C SER A 127 6.30 3.22 15.52
N GLU A 128 7.30 2.35 15.69
CA GLU A 128 8.13 2.41 16.87
C GLU A 128 8.77 3.80 16.86
N GLY A 129 8.12 4.75 17.54
CA GLY A 129 8.75 6.02 17.87
C GLY A 129 10.07 5.71 18.58
N PRO A 130 11.11 6.54 18.42
CA PRO A 130 12.41 6.27 19.02
C PRO A 130 12.19 6.01 20.51
N ALA A 131 12.58 4.83 20.98
CA ALA A 131 12.59 4.51 22.39
C ALA A 131 13.38 5.62 23.08
N LEU A 132 12.68 6.48 23.83
CA LEU A 132 13.33 7.47 24.69
C LEU A 132 14.12 6.66 25.71
N ILE A 133 15.40 6.45 25.44
CA ILE A 133 16.33 5.87 26.41
C ILE A 133 16.27 6.81 27.62
N PRO A 134 15.82 6.37 28.80
CA PRO A 134 15.85 7.21 29.98
C PRO A 134 17.32 7.53 30.27
N ILE A 135 17.68 8.81 30.14
CA ILE A 135 18.96 9.31 30.63
C ILE A 135 18.86 9.26 32.16
N ALA A 136 19.42 8.22 32.76
CA ALA A 136 19.65 8.19 34.19
C ALA A 136 20.57 9.38 34.54
N ARG A 137 20.09 10.26 35.41
CA ARG A 137 20.91 11.25 36.13
C ARG A 137 21.23 10.71 37.51
#